data_AF-A0A960YUW4-F1
#
_entry.id   AF-A0A960YUW4-F1
#
_cell.length_a   1.000
_cell.length_b   1.000
_cell.length_c   1.000
_cell.angle_alpha   90.00
_cell.angle_beta   90.00
_cell.angle_gamma   90.00
#
_symmetry.space_group_name_H-M   'P 1'
#
loop_
_entity.id
_entity.type
_entity.pdbx_description
1 polymer ?
#
loop_
_entity_poly.entity_id
_entity_poly.type
_entity_poly.pdbx_seq_one_letter_code
_entity_poly.pdbx_strand_id
1 'polypeptide(L)'
;MSIKNKFKIGLKKHELEENEKKSHERKHSFLKNIEDCESRLETIEICNSNSKLNDSILLSRYLLIDITNTLLQFYNQSEINDFGLVKSSLEKIPNADIVSRLEENILSLNFFFEDEENCSKIELALTDAIYFIRKNIISKHSQELYSPLDDYKSRIRFQTVIILILLILISGKLTTDYIKKRPLGPDNFEISYSIIKDTNPDDSNKKSFEINTKG
;
A
#
# COMPACT_ATOMS: atom_id res chain seq x y z
N MET A 1 21.55 8.73 -1.79
CA MET A 1 22.12 8.03 -0.60
C MET A 1 22.89 6.77 -1.06
N SER A 2 24.15 6.59 -0.65
CA SER A 2 24.95 5.40 -1.01
C SER A 2 24.49 4.14 -0.24
N ILE A 3 24.56 2.95 -0.85
CA ILE A 3 24.18 1.66 -0.24
C ILE A 3 24.94 1.43 1.07
N LYS A 4 26.21 1.85 1.15
CA LYS A 4 27.03 1.77 2.37
C LYS A 4 26.41 2.50 3.56
N ASN A 5 25.69 3.61 3.32
CA ASN A 5 25.03 4.38 4.37
C ASN A 5 23.78 3.68 4.91
N LYS A 6 23.16 2.75 4.17
CA LYS A 6 21.99 1.98 4.64
C LYS A 6 22.35 0.89 5.66
N PHE A 7 23.59 0.40 5.65
CA PHE A 7 24.09 -0.60 6.59
C PHE A 7 24.71 -0.02 7.87
N LYS A 8 24.86 1.31 7.97
CA LYS A 8 25.42 1.96 9.17
C LYS A 8 24.41 1.86 10.32
N ILE A 9 24.70 1.05 11.32
CA ILE A 9 23.91 0.93 12.56
C ILE A 9 24.16 2.18 13.40
N GLY A 10 23.17 3.06 13.47
CA GLY A 10 23.16 4.22 14.35
C GLY A 10 21.78 4.32 14.97
N LEU A 11 21.66 4.01 16.25
CA LEU A 11 20.38 4.02 16.97
C LEU A 11 19.94 5.43 17.36
N LYS A 12 20.86 6.40 17.35
CA LYS A 12 20.54 7.79 17.70
C LYS A 12 19.72 8.44 16.59
N LYS A 13 18.50 8.84 16.95
CA LYS A 13 17.68 9.77 16.16
C LYS A 13 18.50 11.05 15.95
N HIS A 14 18.57 11.53 14.71
CA HIS A 14 19.17 12.83 14.44
C HIS A 14 18.31 13.91 15.12
N GLU A 15 18.94 14.78 15.92
CA GLU A 15 18.29 16.01 16.34
C GLU A 15 18.20 16.91 15.10
N LEU A 16 16.98 17.34 14.79
CA LEU A 16 16.71 18.19 13.64
C LEU A 16 17.03 19.63 14.00
N GLU A 17 17.72 20.33 13.11
CA GLU A 17 17.81 21.79 13.20
C GLU A 17 16.43 22.42 12.97
N GLU A 18 16.24 23.67 13.40
CA GLU A 18 14.91 24.31 13.40
C GLU A 18 14.27 24.38 11.99
N ASN A 19 15.08 24.61 10.96
CA ASN A 19 14.63 24.64 9.57
C ASN A 19 14.25 23.24 9.05
N GLU A 20 14.99 22.20 9.46
CA GLU A 20 14.70 20.81 9.11
C GLU A 20 13.43 20.31 9.80
N LYS A 21 13.17 20.79 11.04
CA LYS A 21 11.94 20.52 11.77
C LYS A 21 10.74 21.14 11.06
N LYS A 22 10.83 22.40 10.63
CA LYS A 22 9.77 23.08 9.85
C LYS A 22 9.49 22.36 8.53
N SER A 23 10.53 21.94 7.82
CA SER A 23 10.39 21.15 6.58
C SER A 23 9.70 19.80 6.84
N HIS A 24 10.15 19.05 7.85
CA HIS A 24 9.55 17.78 8.23
C HIS A 24 8.08 17.93 8.65
N GLU A 25 7.75 18.96 9.43
CA GLU A 25 6.38 19.25 9.86
C GLU A 25 5.49 19.63 8.66
N ARG A 26 5.97 20.46 7.73
CA ARG A 26 5.23 20.82 6.51
C ARG A 26 4.97 19.60 5.64
N LYS A 27 5.97 18.74 5.44
CA LYS A 27 5.81 17.47 4.71
C LYS A 27 4.81 16.55 5.40
N HIS A 28 4.93 16.39 6.72
CA HIS A 28 4.07 15.53 7.49
C HIS A 28 2.61 16.01 7.47
N SER A 29 2.40 17.31 7.65
CA SER A 29 1.06 17.92 7.57
C SER A 29 0.45 17.70 6.18
N PHE A 30 1.22 17.94 5.12
CA PHE A 30 0.76 17.72 3.75
C PHE A 30 0.37 16.26 3.51
N LEU A 31 1.21 15.31 3.91
CA LEU A 31 0.92 13.88 3.73
C LEU A 31 -0.32 13.45 4.53
N LYS A 32 -0.47 13.94 5.76
CA LYS A 32 -1.65 13.67 6.58
C LYS A 32 -2.92 14.19 5.91
N ASN A 33 -2.91 15.43 5.40
CA ASN A 33 -4.08 15.99 4.72
C ASN A 33 -4.43 15.20 3.45
N ILE A 34 -3.42 14.68 2.74
CA ILE A 34 -3.65 13.78 1.60
C ILE A 34 -4.29 12.46 2.05
N GLU A 35 -3.84 11.87 3.15
CA GLU A 35 -4.47 10.67 3.74
C GLU A 35 -5.93 10.95 4.14
N ASP A 36 -6.21 12.12 4.71
CA ASP A 36 -7.57 12.55 5.04
C ASP A 36 -8.45 12.72 3.78
N CYS A 37 -7.87 13.23 2.68
CA CYS A 37 -8.54 13.30 1.37
C CYS A 37 -8.83 11.90 0.80
N GLU A 38 -7.87 10.97 0.88
CA GLU A 38 -8.01 9.57 0.45
C GLU A 38 -9.13 8.86 1.25
N SER A 39 -9.23 9.11 2.57
CA SER A 39 -10.30 8.55 3.40
C SER A 39 -11.70 9.08 3.04
N ARG A 40 -11.80 10.37 2.70
CA ARG A 40 -13.07 10.94 2.22
C ARG A 40 -13.44 10.40 0.83
N LEU A 41 -12.46 10.19 -0.04
CA LEU A 41 -12.67 9.55 -1.34
C LEU A 41 -13.24 8.13 -1.17
N GLU A 42 -12.69 7.31 -0.28
CA GLU A 42 -13.25 5.99 0.04
C GLU A 42 -14.71 6.09 0.52
N THR A 43 -15.05 7.12 1.29
CA THR A 43 -16.44 7.36 1.70
C THR A 43 -17.35 7.69 0.50
N ILE A 44 -16.84 8.45 -0.48
CA ILE A 44 -17.55 8.77 -1.73
C ILE A 44 -17.78 7.50 -2.54
N GLU A 45 -16.76 6.65 -2.69
CA GLU A 45 -16.85 5.34 -3.38
C GLU A 45 -17.94 4.46 -2.76
N ILE A 46 -18.01 4.42 -1.42
CA ILE A 46 -19.06 3.70 -0.69
C ILE A 46 -20.44 4.31 -0.96
N CYS A 47 -20.57 5.64 -0.96
CA CYS A 47 -21.84 6.30 -1.29
C CYS A 47 -22.29 6.01 -2.73
N ASN A 48 -21.38 6.06 -3.69
CA ASN A 48 -21.64 5.71 -5.09
C ASN A 48 -22.07 4.25 -5.23
N SER A 49 -21.37 3.33 -4.59
CA SER A 49 -21.69 1.89 -4.60
C SER A 49 -23.06 1.55 -3.99
N ASN A 50 -23.60 2.43 -3.15
CA ASN A 50 -24.92 2.29 -2.52
C ASN A 50 -25.99 3.19 -3.17
N SER A 51 -25.72 3.75 -4.35
CA SER A 51 -26.61 4.68 -5.09
C SER A 51 -27.06 5.88 -4.24
N LYS A 52 -26.27 6.30 -3.24
CA LYS A 52 -26.52 7.50 -2.42
C LYS A 52 -25.94 8.73 -3.10
N LEU A 53 -26.50 9.09 -4.25
CA LEU A 53 -25.94 10.11 -5.14
C LEU A 53 -25.84 11.48 -4.46
N ASN A 54 -26.89 11.94 -3.78
CA ASN A 54 -26.90 13.24 -3.09
C ASN A 54 -25.79 13.37 -2.04
N ASP A 55 -25.51 12.30 -1.29
CA ASP A 55 -24.45 12.28 -0.28
C ASP A 55 -23.07 12.31 -0.96
N SER A 56 -22.89 11.49 -2.01
CA SER A 56 -21.67 11.46 -2.81
C SER A 56 -21.36 12.83 -3.42
N ILE A 57 -22.36 13.51 -3.95
CA ILE A 57 -22.27 14.85 -4.52
C ILE A 57 -21.76 15.85 -3.49
N LEU A 58 -22.39 15.87 -2.32
CA LEU A 58 -22.04 16.77 -1.24
C LEU A 58 -20.62 16.50 -0.75
N LEU A 59 -20.27 15.22 -0.56
CA LEU A 59 -18.93 14.80 -0.14
C LEU A 59 -17.86 15.13 -1.18
N SER A 60 -18.16 15.00 -2.47
CA SER A 60 -17.26 15.36 -3.58
C SER A 60 -16.94 16.85 -3.56
N ARG A 61 -17.92 17.72 -3.29
CA ARG A 61 -17.69 19.16 -3.13
C ARG A 61 -16.80 19.46 -1.94
N TYR A 62 -17.03 18.81 -0.80
CA TYR A 62 -16.16 18.95 0.36
C TYR A 62 -14.75 18.42 0.09
N LEU A 63 -14.61 17.30 -0.64
CA LEU A 63 -13.30 16.78 -1.01
C LEU A 63 -12.52 17.78 -1.88
N LEU A 64 -13.19 18.47 -2.81
CA LEU A 64 -12.53 19.51 -3.59
C LEU A 64 -12.03 20.68 -2.72
N ILE A 65 -12.83 21.08 -1.72
CA ILE A 65 -12.42 22.09 -0.74
C ILE A 65 -11.19 21.58 0.04
N ASP A 66 -11.20 20.34 0.51
CA ASP A 66 -10.08 19.74 1.26
C ASP A 66 -8.80 19.66 0.41
N ILE A 67 -8.91 19.25 -0.85
CA ILE A 67 -7.80 19.22 -1.81
C ILE A 67 -7.23 20.63 -2.01
N THR A 68 -8.11 21.62 -2.19
CA THR A 68 -7.73 23.02 -2.39
C THR A 68 -7.04 23.57 -1.13
N ASN A 69 -7.61 23.32 0.05
CA ASN A 69 -7.03 23.71 1.33
C ASN A 69 -5.69 23.03 1.60
N THR A 70 -5.51 21.77 1.19
CA THR A 70 -4.23 21.09 1.28
C THR A 70 -3.15 21.83 0.49
N LEU A 71 -3.48 22.31 -0.71
CA LEU A 71 -2.56 23.12 -1.51
C LEU A 71 -2.34 24.52 -0.92
N LEU A 72 -3.42 25.19 -0.49
CA LEU A 72 -3.33 26.52 0.12
C LEU A 72 -2.45 26.50 1.36
N GLN A 73 -2.69 25.57 2.29
CA GLN A 73 -1.84 25.35 3.47
C GLN A 73 -0.41 25.03 3.07
N PHE A 74 -0.20 24.18 2.06
CA PHE A 74 1.15 23.89 1.56
C PHE A 74 1.86 25.16 1.11
N TYR A 75 1.18 26.08 0.42
CA TYR A 75 1.72 27.35 -0.06
C TYR A 75 1.54 28.53 0.93
N ASN A 76 1.24 28.25 2.21
CA ASN A 76 1.01 29.24 3.27
C ASN A 76 -0.05 30.31 2.92
N GLN A 77 -1.10 29.89 2.23
CA GLN A 77 -2.27 30.71 1.90
C GLN A 77 -3.41 30.42 2.87
N SER A 78 -4.37 31.35 2.98
CA SER A 78 -5.55 31.20 3.82
C SER A 78 -6.49 30.13 3.27
N GLU A 79 -7.01 29.28 4.15
CA GLU A 79 -8.03 28.27 3.84
C GLU A 79 -9.36 28.89 3.41
N ILE A 80 -10.15 28.08 2.71
CA ILE A 80 -11.52 28.38 2.29
C ILE A 80 -12.50 27.37 2.89
N ASN A 81 -13.73 27.83 3.11
CA ASN A 81 -14.82 27.02 3.62
C ASN A 81 -15.99 26.89 2.63
N ASP A 82 -15.92 27.61 1.51
CA ASP A 82 -16.96 27.67 0.50
C ASP A 82 -16.45 27.15 -0.84
N PHE A 83 -17.24 26.26 -1.43
CA PHE A 83 -17.00 25.69 -2.74
C PHE A 83 -16.90 26.77 -3.83
N GLY A 84 -17.70 27.83 -3.73
CA GLY A 84 -17.68 28.95 -4.69
C GLY A 84 -16.33 29.68 -4.77
N LEU A 85 -15.48 29.53 -3.74
CA LEU A 85 -14.16 30.16 -3.66
C LEU A 85 -13.03 29.27 -4.19
N VAL A 86 -13.31 28.01 -4.56
CA VAL A 86 -12.28 27.06 -5.01
C VAL A 86 -11.50 27.64 -6.19
N LYS A 87 -12.21 28.05 -7.26
CA LYS A 87 -11.57 28.54 -8.49
C LYS A 87 -10.65 29.74 -8.25
N SER A 88 -11.18 30.78 -7.60
CA SER A 88 -10.41 32.00 -7.31
C SER A 88 -9.27 31.78 -6.31
N SER A 89 -9.33 30.71 -5.51
CA SER A 89 -8.25 30.36 -4.59
C SER A 89 -7.16 29.53 -5.24
N LEU A 90 -7.50 28.68 -6.22
CA LEU A 90 -6.52 27.96 -7.02
C LEU A 90 -5.62 28.91 -7.82
N GLU A 91 -6.16 30.03 -8.33
CA GLU A 91 -5.39 31.08 -9.02
C GLU A 91 -4.27 31.69 -8.16
N LYS A 92 -4.36 31.60 -6.82
CA LYS A 92 -3.33 32.09 -5.89
C LYS A 92 -2.15 31.13 -5.74
N ILE A 93 -2.27 29.90 -6.25
CA ILE A 93 -1.23 28.88 -6.15
C ILE A 93 -0.16 29.18 -7.21
N PRO A 94 1.13 29.32 -6.81
CA PRO A 94 2.21 29.71 -7.72
C PRO A 94 2.62 28.62 -8.74
N ASN A 95 1.84 27.56 -8.90
CA ASN A 95 2.17 26.39 -9.72
C ASN A 95 1.10 26.18 -10.80
N ALA A 96 1.30 26.82 -11.95
CA ALA A 96 0.37 26.82 -13.07
C ALA A 96 0.00 25.41 -13.57
N ASP A 97 0.95 24.47 -13.57
CA ASP A 97 0.71 23.08 -13.98
C ASP A 97 -0.29 22.36 -13.04
N ILE A 98 -0.24 22.69 -11.73
CA ILE A 98 -1.17 22.10 -10.77
C ILE A 98 -2.56 22.69 -10.95
N VAL A 99 -2.62 24.01 -11.12
CA VAL A 99 -3.88 24.72 -11.32
C VAL A 99 -4.56 24.24 -12.59
N SER A 100 -3.88 24.27 -13.75
CA SER A 100 -4.47 23.88 -15.04
C SER A 100 -5.06 22.46 -15.01
N ARG A 101 -4.35 21.51 -14.39
CA ARG A 101 -4.80 20.12 -14.33
C ARG A 101 -5.96 19.91 -13.36
N LEU A 102 -6.05 20.70 -12.29
CA LEU A 102 -7.22 20.69 -11.40
C LEU A 102 -8.43 21.35 -12.07
N GLU A 103 -8.20 22.41 -12.83
CA GLU A 103 -9.24 23.06 -13.62
C GLU A 103 -9.79 22.12 -14.69
N GLU A 104 -8.90 21.43 -15.43
CA GLU A 104 -9.26 20.43 -16.45
C GLU A 104 -10.00 19.23 -15.87
N ASN A 105 -9.55 18.69 -14.74
CA ASN A 105 -10.12 17.47 -14.18
C ASN A 105 -11.40 17.71 -13.38
N ILE A 106 -11.53 18.84 -12.69
CA ILE A 106 -12.58 18.99 -11.66
C ILE A 106 -13.47 20.22 -11.87
N LEU A 107 -12.93 21.35 -12.33
CA LEU A 107 -13.76 22.55 -12.53
C LEU A 107 -14.51 22.54 -13.86
N SER A 108 -14.05 21.74 -14.82
CA SER A 108 -14.73 21.48 -16.10
C SER A 108 -15.96 20.59 -15.93
N LEU A 109 -16.04 19.83 -14.84
CA LEU A 109 -17.21 19.05 -14.46
C LEU A 109 -18.26 20.04 -13.98
N ASN A 110 -19.11 20.49 -14.92
CA ASN A 110 -20.38 21.08 -14.54
C ASN A 110 -21.06 20.04 -13.65
N PHE A 111 -21.16 20.34 -12.35
CA PHE A 111 -21.72 19.50 -11.30
C PHE A 111 -23.25 19.31 -11.45
N PHE A 112 -23.73 19.02 -12.66
CA PHE A 112 -25.05 18.50 -12.95
C PHE A 112 -24.99 16.99 -12.74
N PHE A 113 -25.09 16.61 -11.48
CA PHE A 113 -25.07 15.24 -11.04
C PHE A 113 -26.47 14.65 -11.13
N GLU A 114 -26.85 14.22 -12.34
CA GLU A 114 -28.17 13.62 -12.57
C GLU A 114 -28.13 12.09 -12.73
N ASP A 115 -26.94 11.48 -12.91
CA ASP A 115 -26.78 10.03 -13.07
C ASP A 115 -25.55 9.43 -12.34
N GLU A 116 -25.53 8.10 -12.22
CA GLU A 116 -24.42 7.31 -11.65
C GLU A 116 -23.12 7.39 -12.48
N GLU A 117 -23.23 7.55 -13.81
CA GLU A 117 -22.08 7.60 -14.70
C GLU A 117 -21.24 8.86 -14.47
N ASN A 118 -21.90 10.00 -14.23
CA ASN A 118 -21.27 11.26 -13.89
C ASN A 118 -20.65 11.22 -12.49
N CYS A 119 -21.27 10.55 -11.52
CA CYS A 119 -20.68 10.35 -10.20
C CYS A 119 -19.38 9.53 -10.27
N SER A 120 -19.36 8.49 -11.11
CA SER A 120 -18.16 7.66 -11.33
C SER A 120 -17.04 8.44 -12.03
N LYS A 121 -17.37 9.31 -12.99
CA LYS A 121 -16.39 10.20 -13.64
C LYS A 121 -15.77 11.19 -12.65
N ILE A 122 -16.58 11.72 -11.74
CA ILE A 122 -16.13 12.66 -10.72
C ILE A 122 -15.23 11.98 -9.69
N GLU A 123 -15.60 10.78 -9.25
CA GLU A 123 -14.76 9.94 -8.40
C GLU A 123 -13.38 9.72 -9.04
N LEU A 124 -13.34 9.30 -10.31
CA LEU A 124 -12.08 9.09 -11.04
C LEU A 124 -11.25 10.38 -11.13
N ALA A 125 -11.89 11.51 -11.44
CA ALA A 125 -11.22 12.80 -11.52
C ALA A 125 -10.62 13.25 -10.17
N LEU A 126 -11.33 13.00 -9.06
CA LEU A 126 -10.86 13.29 -7.71
C LEU A 126 -9.68 12.39 -7.32
N THR A 127 -9.75 11.10 -7.66
CA THR A 127 -8.64 10.14 -7.51
C THR A 127 -7.39 10.61 -8.24
N ASP A 128 -7.54 10.97 -9.52
CA ASP A 128 -6.43 11.45 -10.35
C ASP A 128 -5.82 12.75 -9.81
N ALA A 129 -6.66 13.67 -9.31
CA ALA A 129 -6.21 14.90 -8.70
C ALA A 129 -5.39 14.66 -7.42
N ILE A 130 -5.88 13.83 -6.49
CA ILE A 130 -5.17 13.49 -5.26
C ILE A 130 -3.82 12.84 -5.58
N TYR A 131 -3.82 11.84 -6.48
CA TYR A 131 -2.59 11.16 -6.88
C TYR A 131 -1.59 12.13 -7.52
N PHE A 132 -2.08 12.99 -8.43
CA PHE A 132 -1.24 13.96 -9.12
C PHE A 132 -0.65 14.99 -8.16
N ILE A 133 -1.44 15.56 -7.25
CA ILE A 133 -0.97 16.53 -6.25
C ILE A 133 0.09 15.90 -5.36
N ARG A 134 -0.21 14.71 -4.81
CA ARG A 134 0.74 13.95 -3.97
C ARG A 134 2.07 13.76 -4.70
N LYS A 135 2.02 13.26 -5.93
CA LYS A 135 3.23 12.98 -6.72
C LYS A 135 4.00 14.24 -7.09
N ASN A 136 3.32 15.30 -7.51
CA ASN A 136 3.97 16.54 -7.97
C ASN A 136 4.57 17.35 -6.82
N ILE A 137 3.83 17.52 -5.74
CA ILE A 137 4.35 18.26 -4.58
C ILE A 137 5.57 17.54 -4.00
N ILE A 138 5.49 16.23 -3.82
CA ILE A 138 6.62 15.44 -3.30
C ILE A 138 7.82 15.47 -4.26
N SER A 139 7.60 15.40 -5.58
CA SER A 139 8.70 15.36 -6.56
C SER A 139 9.34 16.74 -6.76
N LYS A 140 8.54 17.78 -7.03
CA LYS A 140 9.01 19.16 -7.28
C LYS A 140 9.65 19.77 -6.05
N HIS A 141 9.13 19.48 -4.85
CA HIS A 141 9.68 20.00 -3.58
C HIS A 141 10.52 18.96 -2.82
N SER A 142 11.03 17.94 -3.51
CA SER A 142 11.78 16.84 -2.86
C SER A 142 13.00 17.30 -2.07
N GLN A 143 13.69 18.35 -2.51
CA GLN A 143 14.84 18.93 -1.81
C GLN A 143 14.42 19.82 -0.63
N GLU A 144 13.35 20.61 -0.78
CA GLU A 144 12.84 21.48 0.27
C GLU A 144 12.15 20.70 1.40
N LEU A 145 11.47 19.62 1.05
CA LEU A 145 10.78 18.70 1.97
C LEU A 145 11.70 17.58 2.48
N TYR A 146 12.97 17.56 2.06
CA TYR A 146 13.91 16.57 2.56
C TYR A 146 14.19 16.82 4.05
N SER A 147 14.08 15.75 4.83
CA SER A 147 14.54 15.74 6.22
C SER A 147 15.56 14.62 6.42
N PRO A 148 16.65 14.85 7.17
CA PRO A 148 17.56 13.77 7.60
C PRO A 148 16.83 12.64 8.36
N LEU A 149 15.66 12.92 8.92
CA LEU A 149 14.79 11.93 9.55
C LEU A 149 14.23 10.92 8.53
N ASP A 150 14.01 11.33 7.28
CA ASP A 150 13.58 10.43 6.21
C ASP A 150 14.65 9.39 5.89
N ASP A 151 15.92 9.80 5.88
CA ASP A 151 17.04 8.88 5.67
C ASP A 151 17.20 7.90 6.83
N TYR A 152 16.98 8.36 8.06
CA TYR A 152 16.94 7.49 9.24
C TYR A 152 15.79 6.49 9.19
N LYS A 153 14.55 6.94 8.90
CA LYS A 153 13.38 6.06 8.74
C LYS A 153 13.56 5.06 7.61
N SER A 154 14.06 5.52 6.46
CA SER A 154 14.36 4.67 5.30
C SER A 154 15.39 3.59 5.63
N ARG A 155 16.44 3.98 6.37
CA ARG A 155 17.45 3.04 6.86
C ARG A 155 16.86 1.99 7.80
N ILE A 156 16.06 2.39 8.78
CA ILE A 156 15.40 1.44 9.70
C ILE A 156 14.51 0.48 8.92
N ARG A 157 13.63 0.99 8.04
CA ARG A 157 12.75 0.13 7.23
C ARG A 157 13.54 -0.90 6.43
N PHE A 158 14.63 -0.47 5.78
CA PHE A 158 15.51 -1.37 5.05
C PHE A 158 16.15 -2.43 5.94
N GLN A 159 16.66 -2.04 7.11
CA GLN A 159 17.26 -2.97 8.08
C GLN A 159 16.21 -3.95 8.62
N THR A 160 15.00 -3.49 8.94
CA THR A 160 13.89 -4.34 9.38
C THR A 160 13.51 -5.37 8.33
N VAL A 161 13.43 -4.98 7.05
CA VAL A 161 13.14 -5.91 5.95
C VAL A 161 14.23 -6.98 5.82
N ILE A 162 15.51 -6.60 5.92
CA ILE A 162 16.63 -7.57 5.89
C ILE A 162 16.54 -8.55 7.06
N ILE A 163 16.29 -8.05 8.28
CA ILE A 163 16.16 -8.89 9.47
C ILE A 163 14.99 -9.87 9.30
N LEU A 164 13.85 -9.40 8.76
CA LEU A 164 12.70 -10.24 8.50
C LEU A 164 13.01 -11.35 7.49
N ILE A 165 13.71 -11.04 6.40
CA ILE A 165 14.15 -12.03 5.40
C ILE A 165 15.08 -13.07 6.04
N LEU A 166 16.04 -12.64 6.85
CA LEU A 166 16.94 -13.55 7.56
C LEU A 166 16.19 -14.46 8.54
N LEU A 167 15.21 -13.93 9.28
CA LEU A 167 14.36 -14.72 10.17
C LEU A 167 13.54 -15.76 9.40
N ILE A 168 12.99 -15.41 8.23
CA ILE A 168 12.25 -16.34 7.36
C ILE A 168 13.18 -17.45 6.85
N LEU A 169 14.42 -17.12 6.45
CA LEU A 169 15.39 -18.10 5.97
C LEU A 169 15.87 -19.04 7.08
N ILE A 170 16.15 -18.52 8.28
CA ILE A 170 16.58 -19.32 9.44
C ILE A 170 15.45 -20.22 9.90
N SER A 171 14.23 -19.69 10.06
CA SER A 171 13.06 -20.48 10.44
C SER A 171 12.75 -21.53 9.38
N GLY A 172 12.74 -21.19 8.09
CA GLY A 172 12.59 -22.15 6.99
C GLY A 172 13.62 -23.27 7.05
N LYS A 173 14.90 -22.94 7.28
CA LYS A 173 15.96 -23.94 7.43
C LYS A 173 15.73 -24.84 8.65
N LEU A 174 15.42 -24.27 9.81
CA LEU A 174 15.11 -25.02 11.03
C LEU A 174 13.90 -25.95 10.84
N THR A 175 12.85 -25.49 10.16
CA THR A 175 11.67 -26.31 9.85
C THR A 175 12.04 -27.45 8.90
N THR A 176 12.84 -27.19 7.86
CA THR A 176 13.30 -28.25 6.94
C THR A 176 14.23 -29.24 7.63
N ASP A 177 15.11 -28.79 8.52
CA ASP A 177 16.00 -29.64 9.30
C ASP A 177 15.20 -30.45 10.34
N TYR A 178 14.18 -29.86 10.95
CA TYR A 178 13.26 -30.55 11.85
C TYR A 178 12.43 -31.62 11.12
N ILE A 179 11.93 -31.33 9.92
CA ILE A 179 11.21 -32.30 9.08
C ILE A 179 12.15 -33.42 8.62
N LYS A 180 13.39 -33.11 8.22
CA LYS A 180 14.38 -34.13 7.80
C LYS A 180 14.88 -34.99 8.96
N LYS A 181 14.96 -34.44 10.17
CA LYS A 181 15.41 -35.13 11.39
C LYS A 181 14.27 -35.67 12.23
N ARG A 182 13.02 -35.62 11.74
CA ARG A 182 11.92 -36.32 12.41
C ARG A 182 12.33 -37.79 12.51
N PRO A 183 12.38 -38.39 13.71
CA PRO A 183 12.45 -39.83 13.78
C PRO A 183 11.24 -40.35 13.02
N LEU A 184 11.47 -41.19 12.01
CA LEU A 184 10.42 -42.04 11.48
C LEU A 184 9.77 -42.67 12.70
N GLY A 185 8.48 -42.41 12.91
CA GLY A 185 7.69 -43.13 13.91
C GLY A 185 7.82 -44.64 13.65
N PRO A 186 7.47 -45.48 14.63
CA PRO A 186 7.72 -46.92 14.57
C PRO A 186 6.77 -47.62 13.58
N ASP A 187 6.91 -47.34 12.29
CA ASP A 187 6.24 -48.01 11.19
C ASP A 187 7.30 -48.36 10.13
N ASN A 188 8.31 -49.11 10.55
CA ASN A 188 9.15 -49.87 9.63
C ASN A 188 8.31 -51.05 9.13
N PHE A 189 7.49 -50.83 8.10
CA PHE A 189 7.03 -51.94 7.28
C PHE A 189 8.23 -52.44 6.48
N GLU A 190 8.90 -53.45 7.02
CA GLU A 190 9.89 -54.23 6.29
C GLU A 190 9.12 -55.06 5.26
N ILE A 191 9.03 -54.56 4.02
CA ILE A 191 8.42 -55.31 2.91
C ILE A 191 9.44 -56.39 2.50
N SER A 192 9.37 -57.54 3.15
CA SER A 192 10.09 -58.74 2.73
C SER A 192 9.35 -59.41 1.57
N TYR A 193 9.92 -59.37 0.37
CA TYR A 193 9.41 -60.13 -0.77
C TYR A 193 9.87 -61.59 -0.68
N SER A 194 9.00 -62.49 -0.21
CA SER A 194 9.22 -63.92 -0.41
C SER A 194 8.70 -64.31 -1.79
N ILE A 195 9.61 -64.59 -2.73
CA ILE A 195 9.25 -65.20 -4.01
C ILE A 195 8.91 -66.67 -3.72
N ILE A 196 7.63 -67.01 -3.74
CA ILE A 196 7.19 -68.41 -3.76
C ILE A 196 7.46 -68.93 -5.18
N LYS A 197 8.47 -69.79 -5.32
CA LYS A 197 8.63 -70.62 -6.52
C LYS A 197 7.71 -71.83 -6.37
N ASP A 198 6.50 -71.74 -6.92
CA ASP A 198 5.68 -72.93 -7.09
C ASP A 198 6.37 -73.89 -8.08
N THR A 199 6.60 -75.10 -7.60
CA THR A 199 7.07 -76.23 -8.40
C THR A 199 5.88 -77.14 -8.65
N ASN A 200 5.05 -76.83 -9.64
CA ASN A 200 4.80 -77.68 -10.81
C ASN A 200 3.69 -77.12 -11.71
N PRO A 201 3.71 -77.49 -13.01
CA PRO A 201 2.97 -76.84 -14.06
C PRO A 201 1.59 -77.46 -14.20
N ASP A 202 0.55 -76.70 -13.92
CA ASP A 202 -0.54 -76.48 -14.86
C ASP A 202 -1.54 -75.49 -14.26
N ASP A 203 -2.16 -74.73 -15.15
CA ASP A 203 -3.29 -73.83 -14.92
C ASP A 203 -3.05 -72.45 -14.29
N SER A 204 -2.88 -71.51 -15.22
CA SER A 204 -3.66 -70.29 -15.37
C SER A 204 -3.83 -69.35 -14.15
N ASN A 205 -3.05 -68.27 -14.18
CA ASN A 205 -3.44 -66.90 -13.80
C ASN A 205 -4.50 -66.74 -12.69
N LYS A 206 -4.12 -67.02 -11.44
CA LYS A 206 -4.72 -66.36 -10.27
C LYS A 206 -3.64 -65.96 -9.28
N LYS A 207 -3.32 -64.66 -9.24
CA LYS A 207 -2.65 -64.07 -8.07
C LYS A 207 -3.71 -63.78 -7.03
N SER A 208 -3.87 -64.66 -6.05
CA SER A 208 -4.57 -64.34 -4.81
C SER A 208 -3.60 -63.60 -3.87
N PHE A 209 -4.08 -62.49 -3.31
CA PHE A 209 -3.35 -61.70 -2.32
C PHE A 209 -3.96 -62.00 -0.95
N GLU A 210 -3.20 -62.59 -0.03
CA GLU A 210 -3.59 -62.68 1.37
C GLU A 210 -2.88 -61.60 2.17
N ILE A 211 -3.66 -60.71 2.78
CA ILE A 211 -3.19 -59.78 3.80
C ILE A 211 -3.41 -60.49 5.14
N ASN A 212 -2.33 -60.98 5.75
CA ASN A 212 -2.42 -61.56 7.08
C ASN A 212 -2.19 -60.47 8.12
N THR A 213 -3.26 -60.07 8.81
CA THR A 213 -3.19 -59.15 9.95
C THR A 213 -3.22 -59.98 11.24
N LYS A 214 -2.10 -60.03 11.95
CA LYS A 214 -2.11 -60.38 13.38
C LYS A 214 -2.03 -59.08 14.16
N GLY A 215 -3.06 -58.83 14.96
CA GLY A 215 -3.14 -57.71 15.90
C GLY A 215 -2.19 -57.83 17.07
#